data_AF-K0W1H0-F1
#
_entry.id   AF-K0W1H0-F1
#
_cell.length_a   1.000
_cell.length_b   1.000
_cell.length_c   1.000
_cell.angle_alpha   90.00
_cell.angle_beta   90.00
_cell.angle_gamma   90.00
#
_symmetry.space_group_name_H-M   'P 1'
#
loop_
_entity.id
_entity.type
_entity.pdbx_description
1 polymer ?
#
loop_
_entity_poly.entity_id
_entity_poly.type
_entity_poly.pdbx_seq_one_letter_code
_entity_poly.pdbx_strand_id
1 'polypeptide(L)'
;GRTPGQAVRQITMRLAAPGAAASVALAALGITNELTATLMLSPNGVDTLATKFWSLTSEIDYVSAAPYAFMMIVLSLPLTLTLYTQSKRTAGQ
;
A
#
# COMPACT_ATOMS: atom_id res chain seq x y z
N GLY A 1 37.91 -16.12 -0.28
CA GLY A 1 36.90 -15.59 0.67
C GLY A 1 35.95 -14.67 -0.08
N ARG A 2 34.67 -14.61 0.31
CA ARG A 2 33.70 -13.67 -0.30
C ARG A 2 34.08 -12.23 0.07
N THR A 3 33.85 -11.28 -0.84
CA THR A 3 34.10 -9.86 -0.55
C THR A 3 33.03 -9.29 0.39
N PRO A 4 33.32 -8.20 1.14
CA PRO A 4 32.35 -7.60 2.05
C PRO A 4 31.01 -7.24 1.37
N GLY A 5 31.06 -6.68 0.15
CA GLY A 5 29.87 -6.37 -0.64
C GLY A 5 29.06 -7.62 -1.05
N GLN A 6 29.74 -8.73 -1.36
CA GLN A 6 29.08 -10.01 -1.64
C GLN A 6 28.41 -10.59 -0.40
N ALA A 7 29.04 -10.47 0.77
CA ALA A 7 28.46 -10.93 2.04
C ALA A 7 27.20 -10.14 2.42
N VAL A 8 27.25 -8.80 2.32
CA VAL A 8 26.08 -7.94 2.55
C VAL A 8 24.93 -8.30 1.60
N ARG A 9 25.21 -8.49 0.30
CA ARG A 9 24.16 -8.82 -0.68
C ARG A 9 23.58 -10.22 -0.49
N GLN A 10 24.40 -11.22 -0.16
CA GLN A 10 23.93 -12.62 -0.08
C GLN A 10 23.32 -12.98 1.28
N ILE A 11 23.75 -12.32 2.35
CA ILE A 11 23.34 -12.63 3.71
C ILE A 11 22.40 -11.53 4.21
N THR A 12 22.92 -10.32 4.41
CA THR A 12 22.19 -9.22 5.05
C THR A 12 20.95 -8.81 4.25
N MET A 13 21.08 -8.55 2.95
CA MET A 13 19.94 -8.17 2.10
C MET A 13 18.89 -9.28 2.02
N ARG A 14 19.32 -10.55 1.96
CA ARG A 14 18.40 -11.70 1.92
C ARG A 14 17.63 -11.88 3.24
N LEU A 15 18.29 -11.65 4.37
CA LEU A 15 17.66 -11.72 5.70
C LEU A 15 16.75 -10.52 5.97
N ALA A 16 17.13 -9.33 5.48
CA ALA A 16 16.38 -8.09 5.64
C ALA A 16 15.23 -7.94 4.62
N ALA A 17 15.28 -8.64 3.48
CA ALA A 17 14.29 -8.58 2.41
C ALA A 17 12.82 -8.73 2.86
N PRO A 18 12.43 -9.72 3.69
CA PRO A 18 11.03 -9.85 4.15
C PRO A 18 10.58 -8.65 5.00
N GLY A 19 11.46 -8.13 5.87
CA GLY A 19 11.18 -6.93 6.67
C GLY A 19 11.07 -5.68 5.79
N ALA A 20 11.99 -5.50 4.84
CA ALA A 20 11.94 -4.41 3.89
C ALA A 20 10.67 -4.44 3.03
N ALA A 21 10.25 -5.63 2.57
CA ALA A 21 9.02 -5.81 1.82
C ALA A 21 7.78 -5.43 2.64
N ALA A 22 7.73 -5.82 3.92
CA ALA A 22 6.66 -5.41 4.83
C ALA A 22 6.63 -3.88 5.04
N SER A 23 7.79 -3.25 5.24
CA SER A 23 7.89 -1.79 5.38
C SER A 23 7.43 -1.04 4.13
N VAL A 24 7.83 -1.51 2.93
CA VAL A 24 7.38 -0.94 1.65
C VAL A 24 5.86 -1.06 1.52
N ALA A 25 5.27 -2.19 1.89
CA ALA A 25 3.84 -2.38 1.84
C ALA A 25 3.08 -1.45 2.82
N LEU A 26 3.57 -1.31 4.06
CA LEU A 26 2.98 -0.41 5.04
C LEU A 26 3.10 1.06 4.62
N ALA A 27 4.24 1.46 4.07
CA ALA A 27 4.43 2.81 3.52
C ALA A 27 3.50 3.08 2.34
N ALA A 28 3.34 2.11 1.42
CA ALA A 28 2.43 2.23 0.29
C ALA A 28 0.96 2.36 0.73
N LEU A 29 0.54 1.59 1.74
CA LEU A 29 -0.81 1.72 2.33
C LEU A 29 -1.01 3.09 2.98
N GLY A 30 0.00 3.59 3.71
CA GLY A 30 -0.03 4.94 4.28
C GLY A 30 -0.19 6.00 3.19
N ILE A 31 0.66 5.98 2.17
CA ILE A 31 0.60 6.93 1.04
C ILE A 31 -0.75 6.84 0.30
N THR A 32 -1.31 5.64 0.12
CA THR A 32 -2.62 5.46 -0.55
C THR A 32 -3.77 6.15 0.21
N ASN A 33 -3.64 6.30 1.53
CA ASN A 33 -4.63 6.94 2.38
C ASN A 33 -4.28 8.39 2.76
N GLU A 34 -3.10 8.88 2.39
CA GLU A 34 -2.66 10.24 2.69
C GLU A 34 -3.25 11.25 1.69
N LEU A 35 -4.40 11.80 2.08
CA LEU A 35 -5.12 12.83 1.33
C LEU A 35 -4.35 14.17 1.31
N THR A 36 -3.64 14.53 2.38
CA THR A 36 -2.98 15.83 2.53
C THR A 36 -1.88 16.07 1.49
N ALA A 37 -0.96 15.12 1.33
CA ALA A 37 0.10 15.22 0.33
C ALA A 37 -0.46 15.17 -1.11
N THR A 38 -1.49 14.35 -1.33
CA THR A 38 -2.21 14.30 -2.60
C THR A 38 -2.83 15.66 -2.92
N LEU A 39 -3.48 16.33 -1.98
CA LEU A 39 -4.07 17.65 -2.21
C LEU A 39 -3.04 18.78 -2.38
N MET A 40 -1.84 18.66 -1.80
CA MET A 40 -0.77 19.66 -1.96
C MET A 40 0.03 19.51 -3.26
N LEU A 41 0.12 18.30 -3.83
CA LEU A 41 0.90 17.98 -5.02
C LEU A 41 0.05 17.59 -6.24
N SER A 42 -1.25 17.34 -6.08
CA SER A 42 -2.14 17.00 -7.18
C SER A 42 -2.23 18.19 -8.15
N PRO A 43 -1.96 17.98 -9.44
CA PRO A 43 -2.29 18.97 -10.46
C PRO A 43 -3.77 19.32 -10.38
N ASN A 44 -4.09 20.62 -10.41
CA ASN A 44 -5.48 21.08 -10.41
C ASN A 44 -6.30 20.35 -11.50
N GLY A 45 -7.42 19.74 -11.08
CA GLY A 45 -8.33 19.01 -11.98
C GLY A 45 -8.11 17.50 -12.07
N VAL A 46 -7.18 16.90 -11.31
CA VAL A 46 -7.04 15.44 -11.22
C VAL A 46 -7.85 14.89 -10.06
N ASP A 47 -8.92 14.16 -10.39
CA ASP A 47 -9.71 13.39 -9.43
C ASP A 47 -9.16 11.96 -9.31
N THR A 48 -8.73 11.58 -8.11
CA THR A 48 -8.38 10.18 -7.81
C THR A 48 -9.60 9.43 -7.25
N LEU A 49 -9.56 8.09 -7.28
CA LEU A 49 -10.59 7.25 -6.65
C LEU A 49 -10.80 7.61 -5.16
N ALA A 50 -9.72 7.91 -4.44
CA ALA A 50 -9.77 8.34 -3.05
C ALA A 50 -10.42 9.72 -2.90
N THR A 51 -10.06 10.69 -3.75
CA THR A 51 -10.63 12.04 -3.72
C THR A 51 -12.14 12.01 -3.97
N LYS A 52 -12.62 11.23 -4.94
CA LYS A 52 -14.07 11.10 -5.22
C LYS A 52 -14.82 10.41 -4.10
N PHE A 53 -14.29 9.32 -3.54
CA PHE A 53 -14.90 8.62 -2.41
C PHE A 53 -15.07 9.54 -1.18
N TRP A 54 -14.01 10.25 -0.81
CA TRP A 54 -14.01 11.13 0.35
C TRP A 54 -14.84 12.40 0.14
N SER A 55 -14.88 12.96 -1.08
CA SER A 55 -15.75 14.11 -1.39
C SER A 55 -17.22 13.76 -1.21
N LEU A 56 -17.67 12.65 -1.83
CA LEU A 56 -19.06 12.19 -1.75
C LEU A 56 -19.45 11.79 -0.32
N THR A 57 -18.55 11.13 0.41
CA THR A 57 -18.77 10.78 1.82
C THR A 57 -18.85 12.01 2.72
N SER A 58 -18.06 13.06 2.43
CA SER A 58 -18.11 14.33 3.18
C SER A 58 -19.39 15.12 2.92
N GLU A 59 -20.02 14.91 1.76
CA GLU A 59 -21.33 15.45 1.37
C GLU A 59 -22.51 14.55 1.79
N ILE A 60 -22.25 13.46 2.55
CA ILE A 60 -23.25 12.49 3.03
C ILE A 60 -23.91 11.70 1.86
N ASP A 61 -23.35 11.77 0.65
CA ASP A 61 -23.79 10.96 -0.49
C ASP A 61 -23.09 9.58 -0.50
N TYR A 62 -23.48 8.73 0.44
CA TYR A 62 -22.93 7.38 0.58
C TYR A 62 -23.30 6.47 -0.60
N VAL A 63 -24.43 6.72 -1.27
CA VAL A 63 -24.90 5.91 -2.41
C VAL A 63 -23.95 6.10 -3.59
N SER A 64 -23.59 7.35 -3.90
CA SER A 64 -22.63 7.64 -4.96
C SER A 64 -21.19 7.29 -4.57
N ALA A 65 -20.86 7.27 -3.27
CA ALA A 65 -19.53 6.88 -2.79
C ALA A 65 -19.25 5.37 -2.90
N ALA A 66 -20.28 4.53 -2.75
CA ALA A 66 -20.18 3.06 -2.73
C ALA A 66 -19.37 2.43 -3.89
N PRO A 67 -19.58 2.78 -5.18
CA PRO A 67 -18.81 2.20 -6.28
C PRO A 67 -17.31 2.51 -6.20
N TYR A 68 -16.94 3.70 -5.72
CA TYR A 68 -15.53 4.08 -5.55
C TYR A 68 -14.87 3.28 -4.43
N ALA A 69 -15.55 3.08 -3.31
CA ALA A 69 -15.08 2.22 -2.22
C ALA A 69 -14.89 0.78 -2.68
N PHE A 70 -15.84 0.25 -3.47
CA PHE A 70 -15.75 -1.10 -4.02
C PHE A 70 -14.51 -1.27 -4.92
N MET A 71 -14.24 -0.31 -5.81
CA MET A 71 -13.02 -0.34 -6.64
C MET A 71 -11.75 -0.29 -5.80
N MET A 72 -11.71 0.55 -4.76
CA MET A 72 -10.57 0.60 -3.82
C MET A 72 -10.34 -0.75 -3.13
N ILE A 73 -11.40 -1.44 -2.69
CA ILE A 73 -11.31 -2.77 -2.09
C ILE A 73 -10.76 -3.78 -3.11
N VAL A 74 -11.34 -3.85 -4.31
CA VAL A 74 -10.93 -4.81 -5.35
C VAL A 74 -9.47 -4.64 -5.72
N LEU A 75 -9.00 -3.40 -5.88
CA LEU A 75 -7.59 -3.09 -6.17
C LEU A 75 -6.65 -3.43 -5.00
N SER A 76 -7.16 -3.38 -3.77
CA SER A 76 -6.38 -3.71 -2.57
C SER A 76 -6.27 -5.22 -2.30
N LEU A 77 -7.21 -6.02 -2.79
CA LEU A 77 -7.26 -7.47 -2.53
C LEU A 77 -5.95 -8.21 -2.90
N PRO A 78 -5.32 -8.02 -4.08
CA PRO A 78 -4.10 -8.75 -4.43
C PRO A 78 -2.96 -8.45 -3.46
N LEU A 79 -2.82 -7.20 -3.02
CA LEU A 79 -1.79 -6.78 -2.08
C LEU A 79 -2.06 -7.35 -0.68
N THR A 80 -3.30 -7.28 -0.20
CA THR A 80 -3.68 -7.82 1.11
C THR A 80 -3.55 -9.34 1.14
N LEU A 81 -3.93 -10.05 0.08
CA LEU A 81 -3.78 -11.50 0.00
C LEU A 81 -2.32 -11.95 -0.07
N THR A 82 -1.47 -11.21 -0.79
CA THR A 82 -0.02 -11.51 -0.82
C THR A 82 0.63 -11.26 0.53
N LEU A 83 0.29 -10.16 1.22
CA LEU A 83 0.75 -9.92 2.59
C LEU A 83 0.21 -10.95 3.58
N TYR A 84 -1.07 -11.33 3.46
CA TYR A 84 -1.69 -12.33 4.32
C TYR A 84 -1.03 -13.71 4.16
N THR A 85 -0.76 -14.13 2.93
CA THR A 85 -0.07 -15.40 2.66
C THR A 85 1.39 -15.38 3.13
N GLN A 86 2.09 -14.25 2.98
CA GLN A 86 3.46 -14.07 3.49
C GLN A 86 3.50 -14.02 5.02
N SER A 87 2.49 -13.42 5.65
CA SER A 87 2.30 -13.41 7.10
C SER A 87 2.12 -14.84 7.63
N LYS A 88 1.23 -15.65 7.03
CA LYS A 88 1.04 -17.05 7.43
C LYS A 88 2.33 -17.88 7.31
N ARG A 89 3.13 -17.66 6.26
CA ARG A 89 4.43 -18.34 6.09
C ARG A 89 5.48 -17.93 7.12
N THR A 90 5.43 -16.69 7.60
CA THR A 90 6.37 -16.16 8.60
C THR A 90 5.92 -16.50 10.03
N ALA A 91 4.61 -16.67 10.24
CA ALA A 91 4.00 -17.02 11.53
C ALA A 91 4.07 -18.51 11.90
N GLY A 92 4.68 -19.37 11.06
CA GLY A 92 5.04 -20.73 11.44
C GLY A 92 3.87 -21.71 11.58
N GLN A 93 3.03 -21.84 10.55
CA GLN A 93 2.24 -23.06 10.32
C GLN A 93 2.66 -23.72 9.01
#